data_AF-A0A1V6X604-F1
#
_entry.id   AF-A0A1V6X604-F1
#
_cell.length_a   1.000
_cell.length_b   1.000
_cell.length_c   1.000
_cell.angle_alpha   90.00
_cell.angle_beta   90.00
_cell.angle_gamma   90.00
#
_symmetry.space_group_name_H-M   'P 1'
#
loop_
_entity.id
_entity.type
_entity.pdbx_description
1 polymer ?
#
loop_
_entity_poly.entity_id
_entity_poly.type
_entity_poly.pdbx_seq_one_letter_code
_entity_poly.pdbx_strand_id
1 'polypeptide(L)'
;MDANHSKATRPETVFLPTITNAAGNAGVSHVSPVDWTTEVTAPIHFPKPKPMTNPLPPLKPFRKRKRTSQMQTSTLQSLNEDPWAAYAKGIENFPRKGMLLAQNREDTMELVHIQQLKAEPASIRSLVKIVNDLSYRSFPQLLRHYQHEDHTFLVWESVECSLSQVLGSRYALTETEIASIVWPILIGIRYLRNCDRALATLTNDEVLFTGSGGVRIAGVERSCRINPEDMNAATLKLTALSEMVKMLMKKNEEIHPDFSWSPKARDLPQKLNTFGLDELMLN
;
A
#
# COMPACT_ATOMS: atom_id res chain seq x y z
N MET A 1 2.62 54.01 28.07
CA MET A 1 1.36 53.94 27.29
C MET A 1 1.72 53.80 25.83
N ASP A 2 0.87 53.09 25.10
CA ASP A 2 0.87 52.79 23.67
C ASP A 2 1.50 51.48 23.21
N ALA A 3 0.55 50.60 22.90
CA ALA A 3 0.63 49.24 22.41
C ALA A 3 1.00 49.20 20.93
N ASN A 4 1.78 48.19 20.54
CA ASN A 4 1.89 47.79 19.15
C ASN A 4 1.51 46.31 19.03
N HIS A 5 0.29 46.10 18.55
CA HIS A 5 -0.28 44.80 18.20
C HIS A 5 0.32 44.31 16.87
N SER A 6 1.21 43.32 16.92
CA SER A 6 1.60 42.55 15.74
C SER A 6 0.54 41.49 15.46
N LYS A 7 -0.14 41.66 14.32
CA LYS A 7 -1.16 40.75 13.77
C LYS A 7 -0.59 39.35 13.55
N ALA A 8 -1.23 38.37 14.16
CA ALA A 8 -1.02 36.95 13.85
C ALA A 8 -1.65 36.64 12.47
N THR A 9 -0.81 36.22 11.52
CA THR A 9 -1.24 35.74 10.21
C THR A 9 -1.79 34.33 10.36
N ARG A 10 -3.06 34.18 9.99
CA ARG A 10 -3.83 32.92 10.02
C ARG A 10 -3.21 31.92 9.02
N PRO A 11 -3.02 30.64 9.37
CA PRO A 11 -2.59 29.65 8.39
C PRO A 11 -3.68 29.42 7.35
N GLU A 12 -3.28 29.41 6.09
CA GLU A 12 -4.14 29.15 4.93
C GLU A 12 -4.80 27.78 5.06
N THR A 13 -6.13 27.79 5.07
CA THR A 13 -6.97 26.59 5.00
C THR A 13 -6.77 25.95 3.63
N VAL A 14 -6.05 24.85 3.57
CA VAL A 14 -5.97 24.02 2.37
C VAL A 14 -7.34 23.37 2.16
N PHE A 15 -7.99 23.71 1.04
CA PHE A 15 -9.26 23.12 0.64
C PHE A 15 -9.07 21.62 0.32
N LEU A 16 -9.81 20.79 1.04
CA LEU A 16 -9.87 19.35 0.85
C LEU A 16 -10.76 19.01 -0.36
N PRO A 17 -10.37 18.07 -1.22
CA PRO A 17 -11.31 17.51 -2.20
C PRO A 17 -12.40 16.71 -1.48
N THR A 18 -13.66 17.00 -1.76
CA THR A 18 -14.81 16.28 -1.24
C THR A 18 -14.95 14.94 -1.96
N ILE A 19 -14.93 13.85 -1.20
CA ILE A 19 -15.27 12.51 -1.70
C ILE A 19 -16.79 12.44 -1.78
N THR A 20 -17.34 12.35 -2.98
CA THR A 20 -18.79 12.17 -3.19
C THR A 20 -19.15 10.69 -3.17
N ASN A 21 -20.00 10.29 -2.22
CA ASN A 21 -20.68 8.99 -2.23
C ASN A 21 -21.87 9.07 -3.19
N ALA A 22 -21.96 8.16 -4.16
CA ALA A 22 -23.17 7.94 -4.92
C ALA A 22 -23.94 6.77 -4.28
N ALA A 23 -24.94 7.08 -3.45
CA ALA A 23 -25.93 6.13 -2.98
C ALA A 23 -27.29 6.46 -3.60
N GLY A 24 -27.90 5.48 -4.27
CA GLY A 24 -29.29 5.54 -4.72
C GLY A 24 -29.62 4.49 -5.79
N ASN A 25 -29.99 3.27 -5.41
CA ASN A 25 -31.40 2.87 -5.33
C ASN A 25 -31.57 1.39 -4.94
N ALA A 26 -32.59 1.17 -4.13
CA ALA A 26 -33.03 -0.12 -3.64
C ALA A 26 -33.64 -0.98 -4.77
N GLY A 27 -33.25 -2.25 -4.82
CA GLY A 27 -33.90 -3.31 -5.58
C GLY A 27 -33.82 -4.60 -4.77
N VAL A 28 -34.95 -4.96 -4.16
CA VAL A 28 -35.13 -6.17 -3.35
C VAL A 28 -35.07 -7.39 -4.27
N SER A 29 -34.15 -8.31 -4.00
CA SER A 29 -34.18 -9.66 -4.58
C SER A 29 -33.94 -10.69 -3.47
N HIS A 30 -34.97 -11.52 -3.27
CA HIS A 30 -35.03 -12.64 -2.35
C HIS A 30 -33.83 -13.59 -2.49
N VAL A 31 -33.21 -13.92 -1.36
CA VAL A 31 -32.25 -15.04 -1.23
C VAL A 31 -33.03 -16.25 -0.75
N SER A 32 -32.99 -17.34 -1.50
CA SER A 32 -33.39 -18.68 -1.03
C SER A 32 -32.15 -19.44 -0.55
N PRO A 33 -32.23 -20.27 0.52
CA PRO A 33 -31.08 -20.99 1.05
C PRO A 33 -30.75 -22.20 0.16
N VAL A 34 -29.47 -22.41 -0.11
CA VAL A 34 -28.98 -23.65 -0.74
C VAL A 34 -28.40 -24.54 0.35
N ASP A 35 -29.06 -25.68 0.55
CA ASP A 35 -28.64 -26.78 1.42
C ASP A 35 -27.32 -27.39 0.93
N TRP A 36 -26.30 -27.42 1.79
CA TRP A 36 -25.07 -28.17 1.56
C TRP A 36 -25.01 -29.35 2.54
N THR A 37 -25.57 -30.48 2.13
CA THR A 37 -25.21 -31.80 2.67
C THR A 37 -25.20 -32.82 1.54
N THR A 38 -24.02 -33.11 1.02
CA THR A 38 -23.71 -34.47 0.53
C THR A 38 -22.20 -34.68 0.64
N GLU A 39 -21.81 -35.58 1.54
CA GLU A 39 -20.47 -36.17 1.61
C GLU A 39 -20.13 -36.83 0.26
N VAL A 40 -18.96 -36.50 -0.29
CA VAL A 40 -18.39 -37.23 -1.43
C VAL A 40 -17.02 -37.75 -1.03
N THR A 41 -17.00 -39.04 -0.71
CA THR A 41 -15.82 -39.87 -0.43
C THR A 41 -14.95 -39.99 -1.67
N ALA A 42 -13.66 -39.64 -1.58
CA ALA A 42 -12.69 -39.76 -2.66
C ALA A 42 -12.18 -41.22 -2.82
N PRO A 43 -12.09 -41.80 -4.03
CA PRO A 43 -11.40 -43.06 -4.25
C PRO A 43 -9.88 -42.83 -4.36
N ILE A 44 -9.12 -43.49 -3.48
CA ILE A 44 -7.67 -43.59 -3.55
C ILE A 44 -7.32 -44.71 -4.54
N HIS A 45 -6.79 -44.36 -5.72
CA HIS A 45 -5.99 -45.30 -6.51
C HIS A 45 -4.96 -44.55 -7.37
N PHE A 46 -3.70 -44.56 -6.94
CA PHE A 46 -2.56 -44.12 -7.75
C PHE A 46 -2.05 -45.29 -8.60
N PRO A 47 -1.94 -45.17 -9.94
CA PRO A 47 -1.18 -46.12 -10.75
C PRO A 47 0.32 -45.78 -10.72
N LYS A 48 1.16 -46.80 -10.52
CA LYS A 48 2.63 -46.70 -10.57
C LYS A 48 3.12 -46.27 -11.98
N PRO A 49 4.10 -45.36 -12.11
CA PRO A 49 4.66 -45.00 -13.40
C PRO A 49 5.66 -46.05 -13.91
N LYS A 50 5.57 -46.38 -15.20
CA LYS A 50 6.54 -47.21 -15.95
C LYS A 50 7.79 -46.40 -16.31
N PRO A 51 8.99 -47.02 -16.37
CA PRO A 51 10.21 -46.33 -16.76
C PRO A 51 10.24 -46.13 -18.28
N MET A 52 10.36 -44.87 -18.73
CA MET A 52 10.69 -44.54 -20.12
C MET A 52 12.11 -44.02 -20.20
N THR A 53 12.98 -44.84 -20.76
CA THR A 53 14.31 -44.52 -21.28
C THR A 53 14.15 -43.70 -22.55
N ASN A 54 14.57 -42.43 -22.56
CA ASN A 54 14.99 -41.71 -23.77
C ASN A 54 15.95 -40.56 -23.37
N PRO A 55 17.04 -40.34 -24.13
CA PRO A 55 18.09 -39.38 -23.76
C PRO A 55 17.66 -37.91 -24.00
N LEU A 56 18.06 -37.04 -23.06
CA LEU A 56 17.83 -35.59 -23.09
C LEU A 56 18.57 -34.92 -24.27
N PRO A 57 17.94 -33.98 -25.01
CA PRO A 57 18.64 -33.12 -25.95
C PRO A 57 19.47 -32.03 -25.25
N PRO A 58 20.56 -31.54 -25.86
CA PRO A 58 21.52 -30.65 -25.20
C PRO A 58 20.94 -29.26 -24.90
N LEU A 59 21.20 -28.78 -23.68
CA LEU A 59 20.87 -27.45 -23.19
C LEU A 59 21.57 -26.36 -24.01
N LYS A 60 20.78 -25.48 -24.64
CA LYS A 60 21.28 -24.23 -25.24
C LYS A 60 21.64 -23.24 -24.14
N PRO A 61 22.74 -22.47 -24.27
CA PRO A 61 23.20 -21.58 -23.21
C PRO A 61 22.19 -20.45 -22.93
N PHE A 62 21.85 -20.31 -21.66
CA PHE A 62 21.07 -19.21 -21.09
C PHE A 62 21.66 -17.86 -21.52
N ARG A 63 20.94 -17.12 -22.38
CA ARG A 63 21.24 -15.71 -22.63
C ARG A 63 20.90 -14.94 -21.36
N LYS A 64 21.94 -14.44 -20.67
CA LYS A 64 21.82 -13.47 -19.58
C LYS A 64 21.09 -12.23 -20.10
N ARG A 65 19.80 -12.09 -19.77
CA ARG A 65 19.06 -10.85 -20.00
C ARG A 65 19.60 -9.82 -19.01
N LYS A 66 20.46 -8.91 -19.51
CA LYS A 66 20.91 -7.73 -18.77
C LYS A 66 19.66 -6.97 -18.34
N ARG A 67 19.30 -7.04 -17.05
CA ARG A 67 18.38 -6.09 -16.42
C ARG A 67 19.15 -4.78 -16.28
N THR A 68 19.13 -3.97 -17.33
CA THR A 68 19.41 -2.55 -17.21
C THR A 68 18.24 -1.95 -16.42
N SER A 69 18.45 -1.73 -15.12
CA SER A 69 17.60 -0.85 -14.31
C SER A 69 17.82 0.58 -14.79
N GLN A 70 17.24 0.91 -15.95
CA GLN A 70 17.11 2.27 -16.40
C GLN A 70 15.82 2.77 -15.75
N MET A 71 15.93 3.53 -14.65
CA MET A 71 14.80 4.33 -14.17
C MET A 71 14.46 5.33 -15.29
N GLN A 72 13.51 4.95 -16.13
CA GLN A 72 12.88 5.90 -17.03
C GLN A 72 12.01 6.80 -16.16
N THR A 73 12.47 8.01 -15.91
CA THR A 73 11.62 9.11 -15.46
C THR A 73 10.78 9.56 -16.66
N SER A 74 9.89 8.70 -17.14
CA SER A 74 8.81 9.14 -18.02
C SER A 74 7.80 9.87 -17.13
N THR A 75 7.74 11.19 -17.26
CA THR A 75 6.69 11.99 -16.62
C THR A 75 5.35 11.41 -17.07
N LEU A 76 4.55 10.94 -16.12
CA LEU A 76 3.29 10.25 -16.41
C LEU A 76 2.29 11.28 -16.97
N GLN A 77 2.13 11.26 -18.30
CA GLN A 77 1.23 12.16 -19.02
C GLN A 77 -0.23 11.74 -18.84
N SER A 78 -1.14 12.72 -18.85
CA SER A 78 -2.58 12.47 -18.82
C SER A 78 -3.07 11.93 -20.15
N LEU A 79 -3.88 10.87 -20.10
CA LEU A 79 -4.60 10.31 -21.25
C LEU A 79 -6.02 10.87 -21.27
N ASN A 80 -6.43 11.50 -22.37
CA ASN A 80 -7.78 12.07 -22.52
C ASN A 80 -8.77 11.01 -23.01
N GLU A 81 -8.93 9.95 -22.22
CA GLU A 81 -9.67 8.74 -22.57
C GLU A 81 -10.48 8.24 -21.36
N ASP A 82 -11.56 7.51 -21.60
CA ASP A 82 -12.31 6.84 -20.54
C ASP A 82 -11.51 5.62 -20.01
N PRO A 83 -11.10 5.59 -18.73
CA PRO A 83 -10.40 4.41 -18.18
C PRO A 83 -11.25 3.14 -18.27
N TRP A 84 -12.58 3.23 -18.28
CA TRP A 84 -13.47 2.05 -18.32
C TRP A 84 -13.52 1.39 -19.71
N ALA A 85 -12.98 2.04 -20.73
CA ALA A 85 -12.71 1.43 -22.03
C ALA A 85 -11.56 0.41 -21.94
N ALA A 86 -10.54 0.69 -21.13
CA ALA A 86 -9.38 -0.20 -20.92
C ALA A 86 -9.59 -1.20 -19.76
N TYR A 87 -10.38 -0.82 -18.76
CA TYR A 87 -10.56 -1.62 -17.55
C TYR A 87 -12.02 -2.03 -17.33
N ALA A 88 -12.23 -3.26 -16.88
CA ALA A 88 -13.51 -3.72 -16.37
C ALA A 88 -13.65 -3.33 -14.89
N LYS A 89 -14.78 -2.70 -14.53
CA LYS A 89 -15.12 -2.37 -13.14
C LYS A 89 -15.28 -3.65 -12.33
N GLY A 90 -14.51 -3.77 -11.26
CA GLY A 90 -14.66 -4.81 -10.25
C GLY A 90 -15.52 -4.33 -9.09
N ILE A 91 -15.18 -4.79 -7.89
CA ILE A 91 -15.90 -4.50 -6.65
C ILE A 91 -15.31 -3.24 -6.00
N GLU A 92 -16.18 -2.39 -5.46
CA GLU A 92 -15.78 -1.37 -4.49
C GLU A 92 -15.51 -2.06 -3.15
N ASN A 93 -14.31 -2.59 -2.99
CA ASN A 93 -13.87 -3.16 -1.73
C ASN A 93 -12.36 -3.12 -1.70
N PHE A 94 -11.80 -2.07 -1.09
CA PHE A 94 -10.36 -1.99 -0.87
C PHE A 94 -10.04 -1.10 0.34
N PRO A 95 -8.91 -1.30 1.08
CA PRO A 95 -8.63 -0.67 2.36
C PRO A 95 -8.57 0.85 2.31
N ARG A 96 -8.41 1.42 1.11
CA ARG A 96 -8.41 2.86 0.90
C ARG A 96 -9.75 3.28 0.32
N LYS A 97 -10.50 4.06 1.11
CA LYS A 97 -11.81 4.61 0.73
C LYS A 97 -11.72 5.32 -0.62
N GLY A 98 -12.72 5.09 -1.48
CA GLY A 98 -12.85 5.74 -2.79
C GLY A 98 -11.93 5.16 -3.87
N MET A 99 -11.47 3.91 -3.72
CA MET A 99 -10.73 3.18 -4.76
C MET A 99 -11.54 1.97 -5.22
N LEU A 100 -11.60 1.77 -6.53
CA LEU A 100 -12.25 0.64 -7.18
C LEU A 100 -11.20 -0.35 -7.65
N LEU A 101 -11.37 -1.63 -7.33
CA LEU A 101 -10.60 -2.69 -7.98
C LEU A 101 -11.08 -2.81 -9.42
N ALA A 102 -10.15 -2.87 -10.36
CA ALA A 102 -10.45 -3.03 -11.78
C ALA A 102 -9.48 -4.02 -12.42
N GLN A 103 -9.96 -4.70 -13.46
CA GLN A 103 -9.19 -5.68 -14.22
C GLN A 103 -8.92 -5.12 -15.61
N ASN A 104 -7.70 -5.26 -16.11
CA ASN A 104 -7.39 -4.91 -17.49
C ASN A 104 -8.15 -5.85 -18.44
N ARG A 105 -8.79 -5.28 -19.47
CA ARG A 105 -9.59 -6.05 -20.43
C ARG A 105 -8.73 -6.87 -21.40
N GLU A 106 -7.52 -6.41 -21.71
CA GLU A 106 -6.57 -7.09 -22.59
C GLU A 106 -5.71 -8.11 -21.83
N ASP A 107 -5.27 -7.76 -20.62
CA ASP A 107 -4.53 -8.65 -19.73
C ASP A 107 -5.36 -8.96 -18.47
N THR A 108 -6.11 -10.05 -18.52
CA THR A 108 -7.00 -10.43 -17.41
C THR A 108 -6.26 -10.81 -16.13
N MET A 109 -4.94 -10.99 -16.17
CA MET A 109 -4.14 -11.22 -14.96
C MET A 109 -3.70 -9.91 -14.29
N GLU A 110 -3.81 -8.78 -14.99
CA GLU A 110 -3.48 -7.47 -14.46
C GLU A 110 -4.69 -6.87 -13.70
N LEU A 111 -4.52 -6.78 -12.38
CA LEU A 111 -5.41 -6.04 -11.50
C LEU A 111 -4.81 -4.67 -11.17
N VAL A 112 -5.66 -3.67 -11.02
CA VAL A 112 -5.29 -2.30 -10.66
C VAL A 112 -6.32 -1.68 -9.74
N HIS A 113 -5.92 -0.61 -9.03
CA HIS A 113 -6.86 0.24 -8.31
C HIS A 113 -7.10 1.55 -9.04
N ILE A 114 -8.36 1.87 -9.30
CA ILE A 114 -8.75 3.12 -9.95
C ILE A 114 -9.37 4.05 -8.91
N GLN A 115 -8.75 5.20 -8.71
CA GLN A 115 -9.24 6.26 -7.87
C GLN A 115 -9.85 7.35 -8.74
N GLN A 116 -11.14 7.63 -8.56
CA GLN A 116 -11.81 8.77 -9.20
C GLN A 116 -11.68 10.00 -8.30
N LEU A 117 -11.26 11.12 -8.89
CA LEU A 117 -11.07 12.39 -8.21
C LEU A 117 -11.92 13.48 -8.88
N LYS A 118 -12.59 14.26 -8.04
CA LYS A 118 -13.21 15.53 -8.40
C LYS A 118 -12.53 16.63 -7.61
N ALA A 119 -11.52 17.25 -8.20
CA ALA A 119 -10.70 18.27 -7.57
C ALA A 119 -10.20 19.29 -8.60
N GLU A 120 -9.75 20.45 -8.12
CA GLU A 120 -9.18 21.49 -8.98
C GLU A 120 -7.99 20.94 -9.80
N PRO A 121 -7.91 21.25 -11.12
CA PRO A 121 -6.83 20.76 -11.98
C PRO A 121 -5.42 21.08 -11.48
N ALA A 122 -5.24 22.19 -10.78
CA ALA A 122 -3.96 22.55 -10.16
C ALA A 122 -3.56 21.57 -9.04
N SER A 123 -4.51 21.19 -8.18
CA SER A 123 -4.30 20.25 -7.09
C SER A 123 -3.94 18.86 -7.61
N ILE A 124 -4.63 18.42 -8.66
CA ILE A 124 -4.38 17.12 -9.30
C ILE A 124 -3.00 17.08 -9.97
N ARG A 125 -2.63 18.14 -10.70
CA ARG A 125 -1.28 18.25 -11.28
C ARG A 125 -0.20 18.23 -10.22
N SER A 126 -0.40 18.93 -9.10
CA SER A 126 0.54 18.91 -7.97
C SER A 126 0.65 17.51 -7.35
N LEU A 127 -0.48 16.82 -7.16
CA LEU A 127 -0.54 15.45 -6.64
C LEU A 127 0.25 14.48 -7.53
N VAL A 128 -0.06 14.45 -8.83
CA VAL A 128 0.60 13.56 -9.80
C VAL A 128 2.10 13.85 -9.87
N LYS A 129 2.49 15.13 -9.81
CA LYS A 129 3.89 15.53 -9.75
C LYS A 129 4.59 14.97 -8.50
N ILE A 130 4.01 15.16 -7.31
CA ILE A 130 4.60 14.65 -6.06
C ILE A 130 4.79 13.13 -6.13
N VAL A 131 3.78 12.40 -6.61
CA VAL A 131 3.84 10.94 -6.70
C VAL A 131 4.92 10.47 -7.67
N ASN A 132 5.05 11.13 -8.83
CA ASN A 132 6.08 10.81 -9.80
C ASN A 132 7.49 11.14 -9.28
N ASP A 133 7.66 12.32 -8.67
CA ASP A 133 8.94 12.78 -8.12
C ASP A 133 9.41 11.90 -6.94
N LEU A 134 8.47 11.35 -6.17
CA LEU A 134 8.72 10.49 -5.01
C LEU A 134 8.50 9.00 -5.31
N SER A 135 8.57 8.60 -6.58
CA SER A 135 8.40 7.21 -7.00
C SER A 135 9.48 6.33 -6.38
N TYR A 136 9.07 5.46 -5.47
CA TYR A 136 9.96 4.60 -4.72
C TYR A 136 9.26 3.31 -4.30
N ARG A 137 10.01 2.22 -4.16
CA ARG A 137 9.46 0.85 -3.94
C ARG A 137 8.60 0.69 -2.69
N SER A 138 8.70 1.61 -1.73
CA SER A 138 7.92 1.61 -0.50
C SER A 138 6.56 2.30 -0.66
N PHE A 139 6.25 2.93 -1.78
CA PHE A 139 4.98 3.61 -2.03
C PHE A 139 4.22 2.96 -3.19
N PRO A 140 2.88 2.97 -3.19
CA PRO A 140 2.08 2.50 -4.31
C PRO A 140 2.47 3.20 -5.61
N GLN A 141 2.78 2.42 -6.63
CA GLN A 141 3.10 2.96 -7.95
C GLN A 141 1.85 3.51 -8.63
N LEU A 142 1.92 4.76 -9.11
CA LEU A 142 0.96 5.30 -10.06
C LEU A 142 1.31 4.78 -11.46
N LEU A 143 0.38 4.05 -12.08
CA LEU A 143 0.55 3.38 -13.36
C LEU A 143 0.06 4.25 -14.52
N ARG A 144 -1.12 4.86 -14.37
CA ARG A 144 -1.76 5.70 -15.41
C ARG A 144 -2.55 6.85 -14.78
N HIS A 145 -2.78 7.87 -15.60
CA HIS A 145 -3.56 9.06 -15.27
C HIS A 145 -4.47 9.34 -16.46
N TYR A 146 -5.78 9.25 -16.24
CA TYR A 146 -6.79 9.53 -17.24
C TYR A 146 -7.56 10.81 -16.87
N GLN A 147 -7.93 11.55 -17.89
CA GLN A 147 -8.86 12.67 -17.81
C GLN A 147 -10.05 12.34 -18.71
N HIS A 148 -11.24 12.22 -18.12
CA HIS A 148 -12.46 11.95 -18.87
C HIS A 148 -13.60 12.77 -18.28
N GLU A 149 -14.25 13.57 -19.13
CA GLU A 149 -15.24 14.58 -18.71
C GLU A 149 -14.66 15.50 -17.62
N ASP A 150 -15.44 15.74 -16.56
CA ASP A 150 -15.06 16.56 -15.39
C ASP A 150 -14.33 15.78 -14.30
N HIS A 151 -13.83 14.57 -14.63
CA HIS A 151 -13.20 13.68 -13.67
C HIS A 151 -11.77 13.33 -14.06
N THR A 152 -10.94 13.18 -13.04
CA THR A 152 -9.60 12.62 -13.16
C THR A 152 -9.61 11.23 -12.54
N PHE A 153 -8.99 10.27 -13.23
CA PHE A 153 -8.82 8.92 -12.74
C PHE A 153 -7.34 8.59 -12.60
N LEU A 154 -6.95 8.11 -11.43
CA LEU A 154 -5.60 7.66 -11.14
C LEU A 154 -5.61 6.14 -11.01
N VAL A 155 -4.80 5.48 -11.84
CA VAL A 155 -4.65 4.02 -11.84
C VAL A 155 -3.38 3.67 -11.09
N TRP A 156 -3.53 2.91 -10.02
CA TRP A 156 -2.47 2.50 -9.10
C TRP A 156 -2.20 1.00 -9.20
N GLU A 157 -1.01 0.57 -8.79
CA GLU A 157 -0.72 -0.85 -8.62
C GLU A 157 -1.74 -1.54 -7.73
N SER A 158 -1.98 -2.83 -7.98
CA SER A 158 -2.84 -3.62 -7.11
C SER A 158 -2.17 -3.89 -5.76
N VAL A 159 -3.01 -3.87 -4.74
CA VAL A 159 -2.73 -4.26 -3.36
C VAL A 159 -3.80 -5.30 -2.98
N GLU A 160 -3.60 -6.10 -1.94
CA GLU A 160 -4.54 -7.15 -1.48
C GLU A 160 -5.24 -6.80 -0.16
N CYS A 161 -4.51 -6.20 0.78
CA CYS A 161 -5.08 -5.79 2.07
C CYS A 161 -4.28 -4.67 2.76
N SER A 162 -4.83 -4.11 3.84
CA SER A 162 -4.11 -3.23 4.77
C SER A 162 -3.70 -3.96 6.05
N LEU A 163 -2.80 -3.34 6.82
CA LEU A 163 -2.44 -3.82 8.15
C LEU A 163 -3.64 -3.84 9.10
N SER A 164 -4.61 -2.93 8.92
CA SER A 164 -5.87 -2.94 9.68
C SER A 164 -6.64 -4.25 9.48
N GLN A 165 -6.72 -4.75 8.24
CA GLN A 165 -7.34 -6.04 7.94
C GLN A 165 -6.54 -7.23 8.48
N VAL A 166 -5.20 -7.16 8.44
CA VAL A 166 -4.33 -8.18 9.07
C VAL A 166 -4.58 -8.23 10.58
N LEU A 167 -4.67 -7.07 11.24
CA LEU A 167 -5.00 -6.96 12.67
C LEU A 167 -6.40 -7.51 12.99
N GLY A 168 -7.37 -7.37 12.07
CA GLY A 168 -8.70 -7.95 12.20
C GLY A 168 -8.80 -9.46 11.91
N SER A 169 -7.76 -10.05 11.31
CA SER A 169 -7.76 -11.48 10.91
C SER A 169 -7.49 -12.43 12.10
N ARG A 170 -7.51 -13.75 11.89
CA ARG A 170 -7.03 -14.73 12.88
C ARG A 170 -5.56 -15.12 12.69
N TYR A 171 -4.85 -14.46 11.78
CA TYR A 171 -3.47 -14.77 11.47
C TYR A 171 -2.54 -14.20 12.55
N ALA A 172 -1.63 -15.04 13.06
CA ALA A 172 -0.58 -14.65 13.99
C ALA A 172 0.74 -14.46 13.23
N LEU A 173 1.41 -13.33 13.46
CA LEU A 173 2.64 -12.95 12.75
C LEU A 173 3.90 -13.36 13.52
N THR A 174 4.79 -14.08 12.88
CA THR A 174 6.13 -14.34 13.43
C THR A 174 6.96 -13.07 13.56
N GLU A 175 8.04 -13.12 14.35
CA GLU A 175 9.02 -12.01 14.44
C GLU A 175 9.58 -11.61 13.07
N THR A 176 9.86 -12.59 12.22
CA THR A 176 10.37 -12.37 10.87
C THR A 176 9.35 -11.64 10.00
N GLU A 177 8.06 -11.94 10.14
CA GLU A 177 7.01 -11.25 9.40
C GLU A 177 6.80 -9.82 9.91
N ILE A 178 6.82 -9.60 11.23
CA ILE A 178 6.80 -8.24 11.78
C ILE A 178 8.00 -7.44 11.26
N ALA A 179 9.20 -8.02 11.27
CA ALA A 179 10.38 -7.37 10.71
C ALA A 179 10.22 -7.08 9.20
N SER A 180 9.62 -8.00 8.45
CA SER A 180 9.33 -7.84 7.02
C SER A 180 8.27 -6.76 6.73
N ILE A 181 7.41 -6.44 7.70
CA ILE A 181 6.49 -5.30 7.67
C ILE A 181 7.22 -4.00 7.98
N VAL A 182 7.96 -3.97 9.09
CA VAL A 182 8.61 -2.76 9.62
C VAL A 182 9.70 -2.24 8.69
N TRP A 183 10.51 -3.15 8.12
CA TRP A 183 11.70 -2.76 7.38
C TRP A 183 11.40 -1.96 6.09
N PRO A 184 10.48 -2.37 5.20
CA PRO A 184 10.07 -1.54 4.06
C PRO A 184 9.51 -0.16 4.46
N ILE A 185 8.84 -0.07 5.63
CA ILE A 185 8.31 1.19 6.15
C ILE A 185 9.46 2.12 6.54
N LEU A 186 10.46 1.63 7.29
CA LEU A 186 11.65 2.39 7.65
C LEU A 186 12.41 2.90 6.42
N ILE A 187 12.54 2.06 5.38
CA ILE A 187 13.17 2.47 4.12
C ILE A 187 12.37 3.59 3.44
N GLY A 188 11.04 3.51 3.43
CA GLY A 188 10.18 4.55 2.86
C GLY A 188 10.28 5.87 3.63
N ILE A 189 10.26 5.82 4.97
CA ILE A 189 10.46 6.99 5.83
C ILE A 189 11.84 7.61 5.57
N ARG A 190 12.90 6.80 5.48
CA ARG A 190 14.25 7.28 5.20
C ARG A 190 14.35 7.95 3.83
N TYR A 191 13.71 7.35 2.83
CA TYR A 191 13.67 7.95 1.49
C TYR A 191 13.01 9.32 1.53
N LEU A 192 11.85 9.47 2.18
CA LEU A 192 11.18 10.77 2.29
C LEU A 192 12.02 11.78 3.06
N ARG A 193 12.64 11.37 4.18
CA ARG A 193 13.54 12.22 4.97
C ARG A 193 14.66 12.77 4.09
N ASN A 194 15.28 11.94 3.26
CA ASN A 194 16.34 12.35 2.35
C ASN A 194 15.85 13.28 1.22
N CYS A 195 14.53 13.38 1.02
CA CYS A 195 13.88 14.36 0.15
C CYS A 195 13.32 15.57 0.93
N ASP A 196 13.72 15.76 2.19
CA ASP A 196 13.23 16.78 3.12
C ASP A 196 11.71 16.71 3.37
N ARG A 197 11.17 15.49 3.41
CA ARG A 197 9.73 15.24 3.60
C ARG A 197 9.45 14.18 4.66
N ALA A 198 8.23 14.18 5.16
CA ALA A 198 7.66 13.04 5.87
C ALA A 198 6.18 12.87 5.53
N LEU A 199 5.66 11.69 5.88
CA LEU A 199 4.25 11.37 5.73
C LEU A 199 3.39 12.27 6.62
N ALA A 200 2.26 12.76 6.12
CA ALA A 200 1.29 13.48 6.97
C ALA A 200 0.70 12.55 8.04
N THR A 201 0.35 11.33 7.63
CA THR A 201 -0.23 10.28 8.49
C THR A 201 0.44 8.93 8.21
N LEU A 202 0.48 8.09 9.22
CA LEU A 202 0.86 6.69 9.11
C LEU A 202 0.01 5.92 10.11
N THR A 203 -1.06 5.29 9.64
CA THR A 203 -1.94 4.42 10.42
C THR A 203 -1.93 3.00 9.85
N ASN A 204 -2.65 2.08 10.49
CA ASN A 204 -2.80 0.70 10.01
C ASN A 204 -3.43 0.64 8.60
N ASP A 205 -4.22 1.64 8.20
CA ASP A 205 -4.85 1.69 6.87
C ASP A 205 -3.90 2.20 5.78
N GLU A 206 -2.84 2.93 6.15
CA GLU A 206 -1.82 3.36 5.19
C GLU A 206 -0.76 2.29 4.90
N VAL A 207 -0.64 1.26 5.72
CA VAL A 207 0.28 0.13 5.46
C VAL A 207 -0.46 -0.92 4.64
N LEU A 208 -0.03 -1.11 3.40
CA LEU A 208 -0.69 -1.96 2.41
C LEU A 208 0.20 -3.14 2.00
N PHE A 209 -0.43 -4.26 1.65
CA PHE A 209 0.23 -5.48 1.19
C PHE A 209 -0.09 -5.73 -0.27
N THR A 210 0.90 -6.11 -1.09
CA THR A 210 0.69 -6.55 -2.48
C THR A 210 0.51 -8.06 -2.57
N GLY A 211 -0.04 -8.57 -3.68
CA GLY A 211 -0.22 -10.01 -3.89
C GLY A 211 1.07 -10.82 -3.93
N SER A 212 2.20 -10.15 -4.11
CA SER A 212 3.55 -10.73 -4.02
C SER A 212 4.15 -10.70 -2.59
N GLY A 213 3.38 -10.27 -1.58
CA GLY A 213 3.85 -10.12 -0.20
C GLY A 213 4.70 -8.86 0.05
N GLY A 214 4.69 -7.91 -0.90
CA GLY A 214 5.38 -6.63 -0.73
C GLY A 214 4.60 -5.68 0.17
N VAL A 215 5.31 -4.78 0.85
CA VAL A 215 4.72 -3.75 1.72
C VAL A 215 4.82 -2.39 1.04
N ARG A 216 3.74 -1.63 1.10
CA ARG A 216 3.59 -0.27 0.57
C ARG A 216 3.05 0.66 1.64
N ILE A 217 3.35 1.95 1.50
CA ILE A 217 2.86 3.02 2.37
C ILE A 217 2.02 3.96 1.51
N ALA A 218 0.72 4.02 1.74
CA ALA A 218 -0.13 5.02 1.10
C ALA A 218 0.10 6.42 1.71
N GLY A 219 -0.31 7.48 0.99
CA GLY A 219 -0.27 8.84 1.51
C GLY A 219 0.96 9.65 1.12
N VAL A 220 1.85 9.12 0.25
CA VAL A 220 3.03 9.85 -0.24
C VAL A 220 2.64 11.17 -0.91
N GLU A 221 1.48 11.20 -1.56
CA GLU A 221 0.93 12.37 -2.22
C GLU A 221 0.54 13.49 -1.25
N ARG A 222 0.32 13.13 0.03
CA ARG A 222 0.03 14.03 1.14
C ARG A 222 1.24 14.30 2.02
N SER A 223 2.43 13.82 1.64
CA SER A 223 3.66 14.10 2.38
C SER A 223 3.93 15.61 2.47
N CYS A 224 4.53 16.05 3.57
CA CYS A 224 4.84 17.45 3.84
C CYS A 224 6.35 17.67 3.81
N ARG A 225 6.78 18.86 3.37
CA ARG A 225 8.17 19.29 3.59
C ARG A 225 8.39 19.57 5.06
N ILE A 226 9.55 19.17 5.57
CA ILE A 226 9.91 19.31 6.97
C ILE A 226 11.34 19.85 7.04
N ASN A 227 11.56 20.81 7.94
CA ASN A 227 12.90 21.33 8.18
C ASN A 227 13.74 20.26 8.91
N PRO A 228 15.05 20.14 8.62
CA PRO A 228 15.92 19.18 9.29
C PRO A 228 15.89 19.25 10.82
N GLU A 229 15.70 20.44 11.39
CA GLU A 229 15.59 20.68 12.84
C GLU A 229 14.32 20.06 13.47
N ASP A 230 13.27 19.87 12.69
CA ASP A 230 12.00 19.29 13.14
C ASP A 230 11.94 17.76 12.93
N MET A 231 12.98 17.15 12.36
CA MET A 231 13.04 15.72 12.04
C MET A 231 13.33 14.86 13.27
N ASN A 232 12.32 14.71 14.12
CA ASN A 232 12.32 13.77 15.25
C ASN A 232 11.45 12.53 14.96
N ALA A 233 11.44 11.57 15.89
CA ALA A 233 10.70 10.31 15.76
C ALA A 233 9.19 10.51 15.51
N ALA A 234 8.56 11.52 16.10
CA ALA A 234 7.14 11.79 15.90
C ALA A 234 6.86 12.38 14.52
N THR A 235 7.67 13.34 14.08
CA THR A 235 7.54 13.97 12.76
C THR A 235 7.78 12.95 11.63
N LEU A 236 8.76 12.06 11.81
CA LEU A 236 9.06 10.98 10.87
C LEU A 236 8.11 9.78 10.97
N LYS A 237 7.13 9.82 11.87
CA LYS A 237 6.14 8.75 12.11
C LYS A 237 6.71 7.44 12.66
N LEU A 238 7.89 7.47 13.26
CA LEU A 238 8.47 6.31 13.95
C LEU A 238 7.69 5.95 15.22
N THR A 239 7.14 6.95 15.93
CA THR A 239 6.25 6.70 17.08
C THR A 239 4.97 5.99 16.66
N ALA A 240 4.37 6.38 15.52
CA ALA A 240 3.21 5.70 14.97
C ALA A 240 3.55 4.25 14.58
N LEU A 241 4.70 4.03 13.94
CA LEU A 241 5.19 2.69 13.63
C LEU A 241 5.43 1.85 14.90
N SER A 242 5.96 2.45 15.97
CA SER A 242 6.09 1.78 17.27
C SER A 242 4.76 1.28 17.79
N GLU A 243 3.70 2.09 17.72
CA GLU A 243 2.36 1.68 18.18
C GLU A 243 1.79 0.55 17.32
N MET A 244 2.03 0.56 16.01
CA MET A 244 1.66 -0.57 15.14
C MET A 244 2.34 -1.86 15.53
N VAL A 245 3.66 -1.82 15.80
CA VAL A 245 4.40 -3.00 16.23
C VAL A 245 3.83 -3.53 17.56
N LYS A 246 3.55 -2.66 18.53
CA LYS A 246 2.90 -3.07 19.80
C LYS A 246 1.55 -3.73 19.56
N MET A 247 0.71 -3.19 18.67
CA MET A 247 -0.59 -3.80 18.33
C MET A 247 -0.43 -5.20 17.71
N LEU A 248 0.51 -5.37 16.78
CA LEU A 248 0.80 -6.67 16.17
C LEU A 248 1.30 -7.67 17.20
N MET A 249 2.20 -7.25 18.09
CA MET A 249 2.74 -8.10 19.13
C MET A 249 1.66 -8.56 20.12
N LYS A 250 0.85 -7.62 20.59
CA LYS A 250 -0.25 -7.90 21.52
C LYS A 250 -1.30 -8.84 20.92
N LYS A 251 -1.66 -8.62 19.65
CA LYS A 251 -2.58 -9.51 18.92
C LYS A 251 -2.11 -10.96 18.95
N ASN A 252 -0.82 -11.17 18.75
CA ASN A 252 -0.22 -12.49 18.74
C ASN A 252 -0.23 -13.16 20.12
N GLU A 253 0.03 -12.40 21.17
CA GLU A 253 -0.08 -12.87 22.57
C GLU A 253 -1.53 -13.26 22.91
N GLU A 254 -2.52 -12.53 22.37
CA GLU A 254 -3.95 -12.87 22.54
C GLU A 254 -4.34 -14.16 21.81
N ILE A 255 -3.75 -14.44 20.63
CA ILE A 255 -4.01 -15.67 19.86
C ILE A 255 -3.23 -16.86 20.46
N HIS A 256 -2.01 -16.63 20.92
CA HIS A 256 -1.08 -17.63 21.45
C HIS A 256 -0.46 -17.16 22.78
N PRO A 257 -1.14 -17.41 23.93
CA PRO A 257 -0.67 -16.95 25.24
C PRO A 257 0.71 -17.48 25.65
N ASP A 258 1.10 -18.64 25.14
CA ASP A 258 2.41 -19.26 25.41
C ASP A 258 3.52 -18.75 24.49
N PHE A 259 3.20 -17.91 23.50
CA PHE A 259 4.18 -17.33 22.60
C PHE A 259 5.03 -16.29 23.33
N SER A 260 6.35 -16.39 23.19
CA SER A 260 7.30 -15.50 23.84
C SER A 260 8.16 -14.78 22.81
N TRP A 261 8.08 -13.45 22.83
CA TRP A 261 8.93 -12.59 22.01
C TRP A 261 10.39 -12.61 22.46
N SER A 262 11.28 -12.76 21.49
CA SER A 262 12.71 -12.60 21.67
C SER A 262 13.03 -11.22 22.27
N PRO A 263 14.13 -11.09 23.02
CA PRO A 263 14.56 -9.79 23.53
C PRO A 263 14.69 -8.72 22.44
N LYS A 264 15.12 -9.11 21.22
CA LYS A 264 15.25 -8.20 20.08
C LYS A 264 13.90 -7.70 19.59
N ALA A 265 12.90 -8.58 19.51
CA ALA A 265 11.54 -8.19 19.13
C ALA A 265 10.88 -7.30 20.19
N ARG A 266 11.06 -7.61 21.48
CA ARG A 266 10.52 -6.79 22.59
C ARG A 266 11.09 -5.38 22.65
N ASP A 267 12.35 -5.21 22.28
CA ASP A 267 13.02 -3.92 22.32
C ASP A 267 12.69 -3.05 21.09
N LEU A 268 12.18 -3.64 19.99
CA LEU A 268 11.93 -2.92 18.74
C LEU A 268 10.99 -1.70 18.90
N PRO A 269 9.83 -1.78 19.57
CA PRO A 269 9.00 -0.59 19.80
C PRO A 269 9.73 0.52 20.54
N GLN A 270 10.53 0.18 21.55
CA GLN A 270 11.29 1.17 22.30
C GLN A 270 12.34 1.84 21.41
N LYS A 271 13.10 1.05 20.64
CA LYS A 271 14.10 1.58 19.69
C LYS A 271 13.47 2.53 18.68
N LEU A 272 12.28 2.22 18.14
CA LEU A 272 11.57 3.09 17.20
C LEU A 272 11.26 4.48 17.79
N ASN A 273 11.09 4.59 19.11
CA ASN A 273 10.84 5.86 19.78
C ASN A 273 12.11 6.61 20.18
N THR A 274 13.21 5.89 20.44
CA THR A 274 14.41 6.46 21.05
C THR A 274 15.57 6.66 20.09
N PHE A 275 15.73 5.78 19.10
CA PHE A 275 16.90 5.79 18.22
C PHE A 275 16.68 6.65 16.99
N GLY A 276 17.77 7.23 16.50
CA GLY A 276 17.77 7.92 15.21
C GLY A 276 17.47 6.94 14.07
N LEU A 277 16.86 7.43 13.00
CA LEU A 277 16.52 6.59 11.84
C LEU A 277 17.76 5.91 11.23
N ASP A 278 18.92 6.55 11.22
CA ASP A 278 20.14 5.93 10.71
C ASP A 278 20.64 4.79 11.62
N GLU A 279 20.51 4.93 12.94
CA GLU A 279 20.87 3.90 13.91
C GLU A 279 19.96 2.67 13.81
N LEU A 280 18.66 2.89 13.53
CA LEU A 280 17.70 1.81 13.28
C LEU A 280 18.04 1.01 12.01
N MET A 281 18.74 1.63 11.05
CA MET A 281 19.04 1.04 9.74
C MET A 281 20.42 0.36 9.68
N LEU A 282 21.22 0.43 10.74
CA LEU A 282 22.55 -0.20 10.83
C LEU A 282 22.52 -1.63 11.42
N ASN A 283 21.34 -2.13 11.83
CA ASN A 283 21.16 -3.38 12.61
C ASN A 283 20.28 -4.43 11.93
#